data_AF-A0AAQ3N955-F1
#
_entry.id   AF-A0AAQ3N955-F1
#
_cell.length_a   1.000
_cell.length_b   1.000
_cell.length_c   1.000
_cell.angle_alpha   90.00
_cell.angle_beta   90.00
_cell.angle_gamma   90.00
#
_symmetry.space_group_name_H-M   'P 1'
#
loop_
_entity.id
_entity.type
_entity.pdbx_description
1 polymer ?
#
loop_
_entity_poly.entity_id
_entity_poly.type
_entity_poly.pdbx_seq_one_letter_code
_entity_poly.pdbx_strand_id
1 'polypeptide(L)'
;MFDNLVEEIGEENVLQVIRYNESNYVLASKSLEENRPNLYWTPYVAHCIDLILEEIGKLPLLRKTIQGEVSLIDFIYNRSITLSLLRQFTNKRELVRHITKHLLHLIYHYKDFIKRMES
;
A
#
# COMPACT_ATOMS: atom_id res chain seq x y z
N MET A 1 -12.56 12.76 21.27
CA MET A 1 -12.83 11.44 20.67
C MET A 1 -11.72 10.44 20.98
N PHE A 2 -10.43 10.84 20.91
CA PHE A 2 -9.32 9.98 21.36
C PHE A 2 -9.20 9.95 22.89
N ASP A 3 -9.35 11.11 23.53
CA ASP A 3 -9.32 11.25 24.99
C ASP A 3 -10.31 10.32 25.68
N ASN A 4 -11.56 10.31 25.24
CA ASN A 4 -12.61 9.47 25.81
C ASN A 4 -12.29 7.97 25.73
N LEU A 5 -11.64 7.52 24.64
CA LEU A 5 -11.29 6.10 24.47
C LEU A 5 -10.10 5.73 25.37
N VAL A 6 -9.12 6.63 25.51
CA VAL A 6 -7.98 6.45 26.42
C VAL A 6 -8.45 6.49 27.88
N GLU A 7 -9.40 7.36 28.22
CA GLU A 7 -10.03 7.43 29.54
C GLU A 7 -10.84 6.17 29.86
N GLU A 8 -11.55 5.61 28.88
CA GLU A 8 -12.31 4.36 29.06
C GLU A 8 -11.40 3.15 29.29
N ILE A 9 -10.26 3.08 28.59
CA ILE A 9 -9.29 1.98 28.69
C ILE A 9 -8.34 2.17 29.88
N GLY A 10 -8.14 3.41 30.34
CA GLY A 10 -7.09 3.80 31.28
C GLY A 10 -5.78 4.08 30.55
N GLU A 11 -5.19 5.26 30.78
CA GLU A 11 -3.95 5.70 30.11
C GLU A 11 -2.78 4.75 30.39
N GLU A 12 -2.72 4.19 31.60
CA GLU A 12 -1.73 3.20 32.03
C GLU A 12 -1.79 1.89 31.22
N ASN A 13 -2.91 1.62 30.55
CA ASN A 13 -3.13 0.42 29.75
C ASN A 13 -2.90 0.67 28.25
N VAL A 14 -2.54 1.90 27.85
CA VAL A 14 -2.31 2.28 26.46
C VAL A 14 -0.84 2.62 26.22
N LEU A 15 -0.11 1.69 25.60
CA LEU A 15 1.31 1.87 25.27
C LEU A 15 1.55 2.69 23.99
N GLN A 16 0.72 2.48 22.96
CA GLN A 16 0.93 3.10 21.65
C GLN A 16 -0.37 3.24 20.87
N VAL A 17 -0.48 4.32 20.12
CA VAL A 17 -1.59 4.60 19.21
C VAL A 17 -1.08 4.60 17.78
N ILE A 18 -1.65 3.71 16.97
CA ILE A 18 -1.31 3.60 15.54
C ILE A 18 -2.50 4.06 14.71
N ARG A 19 -2.35 5.11 13.90
CA ARG A 19 -3.45 5.63 13.06
C ARG A 19 -3.01 6.25 11.75
N TYR A 20 -3.90 6.24 10.77
CA TYR A 20 -3.75 6.88 9.46
C TYR A 20 -3.38 8.37 9.58
N ASN A 21 -2.36 8.78 8.83
CA ASN A 21 -1.80 10.12 8.84
C ASN A 21 -2.59 11.05 7.90
N GLU A 22 -3.80 11.42 8.30
CA GLU A 22 -4.53 12.52 7.66
C GLU A 22 -4.08 13.87 8.27
N SER A 23 -4.05 14.94 7.48
CA SER A 23 -3.51 16.25 7.89
C SER A 23 -4.12 16.80 9.19
N ASN A 24 -5.40 16.53 9.41
CA ASN A 24 -6.13 16.97 10.60
C ASN A 24 -5.67 16.26 11.88
N TYR A 25 -5.06 15.08 11.76
CA TYR A 25 -4.62 14.27 12.88
C TYR A 25 -3.16 14.50 13.27
N VAL A 26 -2.36 15.18 12.45
CA VAL A 26 -1.00 15.60 12.82
C VAL A 26 -1.03 16.64 13.94
N LEU A 27 -2.01 17.56 13.91
CA LEU A 27 -2.19 18.54 14.97
C LEU A 27 -2.77 17.89 16.23
N ALA A 28 -3.72 16.97 16.05
CA ALA A 28 -4.30 16.23 17.16
C ALA A 28 -3.27 15.29 17.82
N SER A 29 -2.38 14.66 17.06
CA SER A 29 -1.33 13.79 17.60
C SER A 29 -0.30 14.57 18.39
N LYS A 30 0.14 15.73 17.88
CA LYS A 30 1.02 16.65 18.64
C LYS A 30 0.39 17.10 19.95
N SER A 31 -0.88 17.51 19.91
CA SER A 31 -1.60 17.89 21.13
C SER A 31 -1.76 16.71 22.10
N LEU A 32 -1.91 15.48 21.60
CA LEU A 32 -1.99 14.28 22.43
C LEU A 32 -0.64 13.96 23.10
N GLU A 33 0.47 14.05 22.35
CA GLU A 33 1.84 13.87 22.87
C GLU A 33 2.20 14.92 23.92
N GLU A 34 1.76 16.17 23.73
CA GLU A 34 1.95 17.25 24.70
C GLU A 34 1.16 17.02 26.00
N ASN A 35 -0.07 16.52 25.90
CA ASN A 35 -0.95 16.31 27.05
C ASN A 35 -0.74 14.98 27.77
N ARG A 36 -0.18 13.97 27.09
CA ARG A 36 0.01 12.61 27.61
C ARG A 36 1.40 12.07 27.25
N PRO A 37 2.44 12.49 28.00
CA PRO A 37 3.83 12.17 27.67
C PRO A 37 4.18 10.67 27.76
N ASN A 38 3.33 9.87 28.39
CA ASN A 38 3.52 8.41 28.51
C ASN A 38 2.98 7.63 27.30
N LEU A 39 2.31 8.32 26.36
CA LEU A 39 1.53 7.69 25.30
C LEU A 39 2.14 8.04 23.94
N TYR A 40 2.68 7.03 23.25
CA TYR A 40 3.37 7.22 21.99
C TYR A 40 2.41 7.16 20.80
N TRP A 41 2.50 8.14 19.89
CA TRP A 41 1.77 8.10 18.64
C TRP A 41 2.67 7.65 17.50
N THR A 42 2.15 6.82 16.61
CA THR A 42 2.88 6.42 15.40
C THR A 42 1.93 6.42 14.21
N PRO A 43 2.31 7.09 13.11
CA PRO A 43 1.50 7.05 11.90
C PRO A 43 1.44 5.62 11.37
N TYR A 44 0.29 5.23 10.81
CA TYR A 44 0.12 3.94 10.17
C TYR A 44 1.04 3.87 8.95
N VAL A 45 2.18 3.20 9.12
CA VAL A 45 3.31 3.19 8.17
C VAL A 45 2.89 2.68 6.80
N ALA A 46 1.99 1.69 6.75
CA ALA A 46 1.44 1.17 5.50
C ALA A 46 0.78 2.28 4.67
N HIS A 47 0.08 3.22 5.31
CA HIS A 47 -0.53 4.34 4.59
C HIS A 47 0.53 5.31 4.02
N CYS A 48 1.57 5.65 4.80
CA CYS A 48 2.66 6.49 4.30
C CYS A 48 3.35 5.85 3.09
N ILE A 49 3.49 4.53 3.11
CA ILE A 49 4.04 3.75 1.99
C ILE A 49 3.11 3.77 0.78
N ASP A 50 1.80 3.58 0.99
CA ASP A 50 0.80 3.66 -0.09
C ASP A 50 0.86 5.03 -0.79
N LEU A 51 1.00 6.12 -0.02
CA LEU A 51 1.18 7.47 -0.58
C LEU A 51 2.48 7.63 -1.37
N ILE A 52 3.61 7.13 -0.86
CA ILE A 52 4.89 7.16 -1.58
C ILE A 52 4.77 6.39 -2.90
N LEU A 53 4.12 5.22 -2.87
CA LEU A 53 3.88 4.40 -4.05
C LEU A 53 2.94 5.06 -5.04
N GLU A 54 1.90 5.75 -4.56
CA GLU A 54 0.99 6.53 -5.40
C GLU A 54 1.75 7.64 -6.14
N GLU A 55 2.61 8.39 -5.44
CA GLU A 55 3.44 9.43 -6.03
C GLU A 55 4.47 8.88 -7.03
N ILE A 56 5.11 7.75 -6.72
CA ILE A 56 5.98 7.04 -7.68
C ILE A 56 5.17 6.61 -8.91
N GLY A 57 3.96 6.07 -8.72
CA GLY A 57 3.06 5.67 -9.80
C GLY A 57 2.63 6.82 -10.71
N LYS A 58 2.63 8.06 -10.21
CA LYS A 58 2.34 9.28 -10.99
C LYS A 58 3.48 9.70 -11.91
N LEU A 59 4.70 9.18 -11.74
CA LEU A 59 5.84 9.52 -12.60
C LEU A 59 5.48 9.27 -14.07
N PRO A 60 5.64 10.26 -14.99
CA PRO A 60 5.12 10.16 -16.36
C PRO A 60 5.59 8.94 -17.13
N LEU A 61 6.86 8.54 -16.91
CA LEU A 61 7.44 7.35 -17.55
C LEU A 61 6.80 6.07 -17.03
N LEU A 62 6.64 5.92 -15.71
CA LEU A 62 5.99 4.74 -15.11
C LEU A 62 4.51 4.67 -15.50
N ARG A 63 3.79 5.79 -15.42
CA ARG A 63 2.39 5.87 -15.82
C ARG A 63 2.19 5.46 -17.28
N LYS A 64 3.03 5.98 -18.19
CA LYS A 64 2.97 5.62 -19.62
C LYS A 64 3.26 4.14 -19.85
N THR A 65 4.26 3.59 -19.15
CA THR A 65 4.61 2.17 -19.23
C THR A 65 3.46 1.29 -18.74
N ILE A 66 2.90 1.57 -17.55
CA ILE A 66 1.78 0.83 -16.98
C ILE A 66 0.57 0.88 -17.92
N GLN A 67 0.23 2.07 -18.44
CA GLN A 67 -0.91 2.22 -19.35
C GLN A 67 -0.69 1.46 -20.66
N GLY A 68 0.54 1.44 -21.19
CA GLY A 68 0.92 0.64 -22.35
C GLY A 68 0.78 -0.86 -22.10
N GLU A 69 1.24 -1.36 -20.95
CA GLU A 69 1.10 -2.77 -20.57
C GLU A 69 -0.36 -3.17 -20.39
N VAL A 70 -1.17 -2.37 -19.69
CA VAL A 70 -2.61 -2.61 -19.52
C VAL A 70 -3.32 -2.67 -20.88
N SER A 71 -3.05 -1.70 -21.77
CA SER A 71 -3.64 -1.68 -23.11
C SER A 71 -3.25 -2.91 -23.94
N LEU A 72 -2.00 -3.37 -23.80
CA LEU A 72 -1.51 -4.56 -24.50
C LEU A 72 -2.17 -5.83 -23.98
N ILE A 73 -2.31 -5.98 -22.67
CA ILE A 73 -3.01 -7.10 -22.05
C ILE A 73 -4.47 -7.12 -22.52
N ASP A 74 -5.16 -5.99 -22.43
CA ASP A 74 -6.54 -5.86 -22.88
C ASP A 74 -6.69 -6.24 -24.36
N PHE A 75 -5.78 -5.78 -25.22
CA PHE A 75 -5.77 -6.15 -26.62
C PHE A 75 -5.61 -7.66 -26.82
N ILE A 76 -4.68 -8.29 -26.10
CA ILE A 76 -4.40 -9.72 -26.23
C ILE A 76 -5.58 -10.56 -25.73
N TYR A 77 -6.16 -10.22 -24.58
CA TYR A 77 -7.19 -11.01 -23.92
C TYR A 77 -8.60 -10.79 -24.50
N ASN A 78 -8.90 -9.62 -25.05
CA ASN A 78 -10.22 -9.33 -25.64
C ASN A 78 -10.39 -9.87 -27.07
N ARG A 79 -9.34 -10.40 -27.69
CA ARG A 79 -9.37 -10.97 -29.05
C ARG A 79 -9.01 -12.45 -29.02
N SER A 80 -9.93 -13.29 -29.48
CA SER A 80 -9.79 -14.76 -29.46
C SER A 80 -8.55 -15.25 -30.21
N ILE A 81 -8.21 -14.63 -31.34
CA ILE A 81 -7.05 -14.97 -32.17
C ILE A 81 -5.74 -14.68 -31.43
N THR A 82 -5.60 -13.48 -30.87
CA THR A 82 -4.37 -13.07 -30.15
C THR A 82 -4.18 -13.86 -28.86
N LEU A 83 -5.27 -14.14 -28.13
CA LEU A 83 -5.22 -15.00 -26.95
C LEU A 83 -4.80 -16.44 -27.31
N SER A 84 -5.33 -16.97 -28.42
CA SER A 84 -4.97 -18.31 -28.90
C SER A 84 -3.51 -18.39 -29.32
N LEU A 85 -3.02 -17.38 -30.03
CA LEU A 85 -1.61 -17.24 -30.40
C LEU A 85 -0.72 -17.16 -29.16
N LEU A 86 -1.04 -16.30 -28.19
CA LEU A 86 -0.30 -16.21 -26.94
C LEU A 86 -0.19 -17.59 -26.28
N ARG A 87 -1.32 -18.27 -26.10
CA ARG A 87 -1.35 -19.59 -25.45
C ARG A 87 -0.55 -20.65 -26.23
N GLN A 88 -0.48 -20.55 -27.55
CA GLN A 88 0.35 -21.44 -28.36
C GLN A 88 1.85 -21.22 -28.09
N PHE A 89 2.30 -19.96 -28.04
CA PHE A 89 3.71 -19.64 -27.80
C PHE A 89 4.14 -19.77 -26.34
N THR A 90 3.22 -19.61 -25.38
CA THR A 90 3.56 -19.63 -23.96
C THR A 90 3.35 -20.98 -23.29
N ASN A 91 2.98 -22.04 -24.04
CA ASN A 91 2.50 -23.32 -23.50
C ASN A 91 1.33 -23.13 -22.53
N LYS A 92 0.31 -22.37 -22.96
CA LYS A 92 -0.89 -22.01 -22.21
C LYS A 92 -0.62 -21.25 -20.90
N ARG A 93 0.56 -20.64 -20.75
CA ARG A 93 0.86 -19.77 -19.60
C ARG A 93 0.21 -18.41 -19.80
N GLU A 94 -0.59 -18.01 -18.82
CA GLU A 94 -1.28 -16.72 -18.81
C GLU A 94 -0.30 -15.58 -18.48
N LEU A 95 -0.36 -14.48 -19.24
CA LEU A 95 0.42 -13.26 -19.01
C LEU A 95 -0.01 -12.58 -17.70
N VAL A 96 -1.32 -12.58 -17.42
CA VAL A 96 -1.87 -12.02 -16.18
C VAL A 96 -1.20 -12.65 -14.96
N ARG A 97 -0.85 -13.95 -15.01
CA ARG A 97 -0.14 -14.65 -13.93
C ARG A 97 1.31 -14.18 -13.74
N HIS A 98 1.99 -13.74 -14.80
CA HIS A 98 3.35 -13.18 -14.70
C HIS A 98 3.32 -11.78 -14.11
N ILE A 99 2.36 -10.96 -14.52
CA ILE A 99 2.23 -9.57 -14.07
C ILE A 99 1.74 -9.54 -12.63
N THR A 100 0.73 -10.35 -12.27
CA THR A 100 0.35 -10.53 -10.87
C THR A 100 1.51 -11.06 -10.05
N LYS A 101 2.33 -12.01 -10.53
CA LYS A 101 3.53 -12.42 -9.79
C LYS A 101 4.54 -11.29 -9.61
N HIS A 102 4.77 -10.44 -10.62
CA HIS A 102 5.74 -9.35 -10.51
C HIS A 102 5.25 -8.24 -9.57
N LEU A 103 3.97 -7.89 -9.65
CA LEU A 103 3.30 -6.98 -8.72
C LEU A 103 3.21 -7.59 -7.31
N LEU A 104 2.88 -8.88 -7.18
CA LEU A 104 2.91 -9.60 -5.89
C LEU A 104 4.34 -9.64 -5.34
N HIS A 105 5.37 -9.78 -6.16
CA HIS A 105 6.76 -9.79 -5.68
C HIS A 105 7.16 -8.41 -5.14
N LEU A 106 6.75 -7.33 -5.80
CA LEU A 106 6.85 -5.96 -5.27
C LEU A 106 6.10 -5.86 -3.94
N ILE A 107 4.85 -6.31 -3.87
CA ILE A 107 4.02 -6.28 -2.66
C ILE A 107 4.61 -7.16 -1.54
N TYR A 108 5.16 -8.34 -1.83
CA TYR A 108 5.76 -9.25 -0.85
C TYR A 108 7.07 -8.70 -0.32
N HIS A 109 7.93 -8.17 -1.21
CA HIS A 109 9.14 -7.47 -0.79
C HIS A 109 8.80 -6.23 0.05
N TYR A 110 7.68 -5.57 -0.25
CA TYR A 110 7.11 -4.50 0.59
C TYR A 110 6.60 -5.00 1.93
N LYS A 111 5.92 -6.15 1.97
CA LYS A 111 5.38 -6.73 3.20
C LYS A 111 6.50 -7.16 4.14
N ASP A 112 7.58 -7.74 3.60
CA ASP A 112 8.79 -8.10 4.34
C ASP A 112 9.62 -6.86 4.75
N PHE A 113 9.50 -5.74 4.04
CA PHE A 113 10.07 -4.46 4.44
C PHE A 113 9.27 -3.83 5.59
N ILE A 114 7.94 -3.80 5.48
CA ILE A 114 7.05 -3.30 6.54
C ILE A 114 7.21 -4.11 7.82
N LYS A 115 7.23 -5.45 7.72
CA LYS A 115 7.40 -6.34 8.86
C LYS A 115 8.77 -6.20 9.55
N ARG A 116 9.78 -5.67 8.83
CA ARG A 116 11.10 -5.30 9.38
C ARG A 116 11.15 -3.91 9.99
N MET A 117 10.22 -3.03 9.65
CA MET A 117 10.08 -1.71 10.28
C MET A 117 9.20 -1.75 11.54
N GLU A 118 8.33 -2.77 11.65
CA GLU A 118 7.49 -3.04 12.83
C GLU A 118 8.18 -3.88 13.92
N SER A 119 9.41 -4.37 13.67
CA SER A 119 10.23 -5.16 14.62
C SER A 119 11.36 -4.34 15.23
#